data_AF-A0AAX4HBV8-F1
#
_entry.id   AF-A0AAX4HBV8-F1
#
_cell.length_a   1.000
_cell.length_b   1.000
_cell.length_c   1.000
_cell.angle_alpha   90.00
_cell.angle_beta   90.00
_cell.angle_gamma   90.00
#
_symmetry.space_group_name_H-M   'P 1'
#
loop_
_entity.id
_entity.type
_entity.pdbx_description
1 polymer ?
#
loop_
_entity_poly.entity_id
_entity_poly.type
_entity_poly.pdbx_seq_one_letter_code
_entity_poly.pdbx_strand_id
1 'polypeptide(L)'
;MFLLYIPILLLSAVWISFQLKLLWRKEPRTKYKSIGSTFEWAKCDPLRLYPFVGKKNFNPSMGVRNLSSEPECLFLIENTYLDCVNLRKKNMVDFEEKLVHCNENSRSVDAVREFYDMTVDFMCQRYPQYFKANLAGGYIDNTITGSRLPLYSANENPRSLLKFLAFNIEEDFLIMLKDDPGDEDEEYVLRASLTGLPAGFDPSHNFDKPISHIHGPVPQYSGRLRAPMHRFFNKIQSKDIWQRANWSLQTNNEFFKLENHHAREGDTIIELRSDQIDFEKGCYLRCERQILTRLPKSHAVIMLVRTYLSPISKVKADGVAHDLATAIESLPDDLAFYKRAGVWGKAVVSYLRN
;
A
#
# COMPACT_ATOMS: atom_id res chain seq x y z
N MET A 1 -27.57 -14.23 55.95
CA MET A 1 -26.24 -13.65 55.60
C MET A 1 -25.49 -14.53 54.59
N PHE A 2 -26.15 -15.04 53.54
CA PHE A 2 -25.53 -15.95 52.54
C PHE A 2 -25.79 -15.53 51.08
N LEU A 3 -26.50 -14.43 50.84
CA LEU A 3 -26.90 -13.97 49.50
C LEU A 3 -25.97 -12.90 48.89
N LEU A 4 -24.96 -12.41 49.63
CA LEU A 4 -24.05 -11.34 49.20
C LEU A 4 -22.72 -11.83 48.60
N TYR A 5 -22.40 -13.12 48.67
CA TYR A 5 -21.12 -13.66 48.20
C TYR A 5 -21.12 -14.16 46.75
N ILE A 6 -22.29 -14.48 46.19
CA ILE A 6 -22.44 -15.01 44.83
C ILE A 6 -22.06 -13.96 43.75
N PRO A 7 -22.42 -12.67 43.86
CA PRO A 7 -22.04 -11.66 42.85
C PRO A 7 -20.53 -11.40 42.80
N ILE A 8 -19.85 -11.46 43.96
CA ILE A 8 -18.41 -11.20 44.09
C ILE A 8 -17.59 -12.37 43.50
N LEU A 9 -18.06 -13.61 43.69
CA LEU A 9 -17.46 -14.80 43.08
C LEU A 9 -17.64 -14.83 41.55
N LEU A 10 -18.77 -14.35 41.02
CA LEU A 10 -18.98 -14.24 39.58
C LEU A 10 -18.14 -13.13 38.93
N LEU A 11 -18.04 -11.96 39.57
CA LEU A 11 -17.19 -10.86 39.09
C LEU A 11 -15.69 -11.22 39.13
N SER A 12 -15.25 -11.93 40.19
CA SER A 12 -13.87 -12.43 40.26
C SER A 12 -13.61 -13.56 39.27
N ALA A 13 -14.57 -14.46 39.00
CA ALA A 13 -14.43 -15.49 37.97
C ALA A 13 -14.39 -14.89 36.55
N VAL A 14 -15.18 -13.86 36.26
CA VAL A 14 -15.13 -13.14 34.97
C VAL A 14 -13.81 -12.38 34.83
N TRP A 15 -13.36 -11.70 35.88
CA TRP A 15 -12.07 -10.99 35.88
C TRP A 15 -10.88 -11.94 35.79
N ILE A 16 -10.91 -13.07 36.50
CA ILE A 16 -9.91 -14.13 36.40
C ILE A 16 -9.97 -14.79 35.02
N SER A 17 -11.15 -15.00 34.41
CA SER A 17 -11.25 -15.50 33.03
C SER A 17 -10.74 -14.49 32.00
N PHE A 18 -10.87 -13.19 32.27
CA PHE A 18 -10.35 -12.11 31.44
C PHE A 18 -8.82 -12.01 31.57
N GLN A 19 -8.30 -12.05 32.80
CA GLN A 19 -6.86 -12.12 33.08
C GLN A 19 -6.24 -13.41 32.55
N LEU A 20 -6.91 -14.55 32.68
CA LEU A 20 -6.50 -15.81 32.07
C LEU A 20 -6.61 -15.76 30.55
N LYS A 21 -7.58 -15.06 29.94
CA LYS A 21 -7.59 -14.82 28.47
C LYS A 21 -6.45 -13.89 28.02
N LEU A 22 -6.04 -12.93 28.85
CA LEU A 22 -4.85 -12.12 28.63
C LEU A 22 -3.57 -12.95 28.76
N LEU A 23 -3.48 -13.82 29.77
CA LEU A 23 -2.32 -14.70 30.06
C LEU A 23 -2.25 -15.94 29.14
N TRP A 24 -3.39 -16.37 28.58
CA TRP A 24 -3.54 -17.53 27.68
C TRP A 24 -3.69 -17.12 26.21
N ARG A 25 -3.38 -15.87 25.87
CA ARG A 25 -2.78 -15.60 24.56
C ARG A 25 -1.47 -16.39 24.54
N LYS A 26 -1.58 -17.62 24.03
CA LYS A 26 -0.47 -18.53 23.69
C LYS A 26 0.72 -17.68 23.30
N GLU A 27 1.92 -18.03 23.80
CA GLU A 27 3.17 -17.45 23.29
C GLU A 27 3.01 -17.18 21.80
N PRO A 28 3.23 -15.94 21.33
CA PRO A 28 2.96 -15.61 19.95
C PRO A 28 3.77 -16.58 19.13
N ARG A 29 3.09 -17.46 18.37
CA ARG A 29 3.77 -18.19 17.29
C ARG A 29 4.40 -17.09 16.46
N THR A 30 5.73 -17.02 16.50
CA THR A 30 6.49 -16.05 15.71
C THR A 30 6.14 -16.30 14.25
N LYS A 31 5.24 -15.48 13.72
CA LYS A 31 4.69 -15.62 12.38
C LYS A 31 5.66 -15.07 11.35
N TYR A 32 6.47 -14.10 11.75
CA TYR A 32 7.43 -13.42 10.90
C TYR A 32 8.83 -13.54 11.48
N LYS A 33 9.81 -13.88 10.64
CA LYS A 33 11.21 -13.89 11.07
C LYS A 33 11.71 -12.46 11.33
N SER A 34 12.25 -12.23 12.52
CA SER A 34 12.93 -10.96 12.85
C SER A 34 14.03 -10.63 11.83
N ILE A 35 14.22 -9.35 11.52
CA ILE A 35 15.29 -8.88 10.64
C ILE A 35 16.68 -8.93 11.27
N GLY A 36 16.74 -9.19 12.58
CA GLY A 36 17.98 -9.23 13.35
C GLY A 36 18.32 -7.86 13.94
N SER A 37 18.99 -7.88 15.09
CA SER A 37 19.34 -6.68 15.87
C SER A 37 20.41 -5.81 15.20
N THR A 38 21.17 -6.36 14.26
CA THR A 38 22.22 -5.65 13.52
C THR A 38 21.70 -4.89 12.29
N PHE A 39 20.42 -5.04 11.95
CA PHE A 39 19.83 -4.32 10.83
C PHE A 39 19.71 -2.82 11.16
N GLU A 40 20.22 -1.98 10.27
CA GLU A 40 20.18 -0.52 10.35
C GLU A 40 19.32 0.05 9.21
N TRP A 41 18.12 0.52 9.53
CA TRP A 41 17.16 1.00 8.52
C TRP A 41 17.74 2.11 7.62
N ALA A 42 18.50 3.04 8.21
CA ALA A 42 19.07 4.19 7.51
C ALA A 42 20.16 3.81 6.49
N LYS A 43 20.68 2.58 6.54
CA LYS A 43 21.67 2.03 5.60
C LYS A 43 21.04 1.04 4.60
N CYS A 44 19.75 0.75 4.73
CA CYS A 44 19.05 -0.14 3.82
C CYS A 44 18.61 0.64 2.58
N ASP A 45 19.28 0.40 1.45
CA ASP A 45 18.87 0.99 0.18
C ASP A 45 17.44 0.60 -0.21
N PRO A 46 16.69 1.48 -0.90
CA PRO A 46 15.35 1.16 -1.36
C PRO A 46 15.37 0.00 -2.36
N LEU A 47 14.35 -0.84 -2.32
CA LEU A 47 14.16 -1.92 -3.28
C LEU A 47 14.23 -1.40 -4.71
N ARG A 48 15.15 -1.96 -5.50
CA ARG A 48 15.23 -1.71 -6.95
C ARG A 48 14.06 -2.40 -7.64
N LEU A 49 12.99 -1.65 -7.90
CA LEU A 49 11.78 -2.14 -8.55
C LEU A 49 11.70 -1.66 -10.00
N TYR A 50 12.04 -2.55 -10.95
CA TYR A 50 11.95 -2.29 -12.40
C TYR A 50 10.96 -3.25 -13.06
N PRO A 51 9.66 -2.92 -13.10
CA PRO A 51 8.63 -3.85 -13.53
C PRO A 51 8.35 -3.81 -15.04
N PHE A 52 9.01 -2.91 -15.76
CA PHE A 52 8.91 -2.83 -17.21
C PHE A 52 9.64 -4.00 -17.88
N VAL A 53 9.22 -4.31 -19.10
CA VAL A 53 9.79 -5.42 -19.87
C VAL A 53 10.35 -4.85 -21.17
N GLY A 54 11.64 -5.09 -21.44
CA GLY A 54 12.32 -4.69 -22.67
C GLY A 54 11.90 -5.49 -23.91
N LYS A 55 10.59 -5.69 -24.11
CA LYS A 55 10.04 -6.46 -25.23
C LYS A 55 9.14 -5.60 -26.10
N LYS A 56 9.35 -5.71 -27.42
CA LYS A 56 8.46 -5.16 -28.43
C LYS A 56 7.06 -5.81 -28.35
N ASN A 57 6.03 -5.07 -28.73
CA ASN A 57 4.63 -5.53 -28.73
C ASN A 57 4.11 -5.96 -27.33
N PHE A 58 4.42 -5.14 -26.32
CA PHE A 58 3.98 -5.39 -24.95
C PHE A 58 2.45 -5.41 -24.86
N ASN A 59 1.93 -6.50 -24.32
CA ASN A 59 0.53 -6.65 -23.99
C ASN A 59 0.36 -6.51 -22.48
N PRO A 60 -0.40 -5.50 -21.98
CA PRO A 60 -0.67 -5.36 -20.57
C PRO A 60 -1.31 -6.63 -19.99
N SER A 61 -0.78 -7.07 -18.85
CA SER A 61 -1.33 -8.17 -18.04
C SER A 61 -1.31 -7.79 -16.57
N MET A 62 -1.90 -8.61 -15.69
CA MET A 62 -1.93 -8.32 -14.25
C MET A 62 -0.52 -8.29 -13.61
N GLY A 63 0.45 -9.00 -14.20
CA GLY A 63 1.86 -8.96 -13.76
C GLY A 63 2.08 -9.41 -12.31
N VAL A 64 1.27 -10.35 -11.82
CA VAL A 64 1.31 -10.84 -10.44
C VAL A 64 2.37 -11.93 -10.26
N ARG A 65 3.10 -11.89 -9.14
CA ARG A 65 4.02 -12.91 -8.64
C ARG A 65 3.62 -13.34 -7.24
N ASN A 66 3.82 -14.61 -6.90
CA ASN A 66 3.50 -15.13 -5.57
C ASN A 66 4.67 -14.87 -4.61
N LEU A 67 4.39 -14.30 -3.44
CA LEU A 67 5.33 -14.04 -2.33
C LEU A 67 4.92 -14.76 -1.03
N SER A 68 4.05 -15.76 -1.11
CA SER A 68 3.50 -16.44 0.09
C SER A 68 4.57 -17.18 0.89
N SER A 69 5.71 -17.52 0.27
CA SER A 69 6.90 -18.09 0.93
C SER A 69 7.79 -17.05 1.61
N GLU A 70 7.53 -15.76 1.39
CA GLU A 70 8.33 -14.64 1.89
C GLU A 70 7.42 -13.60 2.59
N PRO A 71 6.67 -14.01 3.64
CA PRO A 71 5.75 -13.11 4.33
C PRO A 71 6.44 -11.91 4.98
N GLU A 72 7.74 -12.00 5.26
CA GLU A 72 8.60 -10.90 5.76
C GLU A 72 8.73 -9.73 4.78
N CYS A 73 8.31 -9.89 3.52
CA CYS A 73 8.31 -8.84 2.53
C CYS A 73 7.02 -7.99 2.55
N LEU A 74 6.07 -8.24 3.45
CA LEU A 74 4.82 -7.45 3.51
C LEU A 74 5.09 -5.95 3.66
N PHE A 75 5.84 -5.58 4.71
CA PHE A 75 6.24 -4.20 4.96
C PHE A 75 7.76 -4.09 5.01
N LEU A 76 8.30 -3.11 4.28
CA LEU A 76 9.73 -2.84 4.22
C LEU A 76 10.04 -1.56 5.00
N ILE A 77 11.17 -1.54 5.70
CA ILE A 77 11.74 -0.32 6.26
C ILE A 77 13.09 -0.11 5.58
N GLU A 78 13.22 0.99 4.88
CA GLU A 78 14.38 1.36 4.09
C GLU A 78 14.82 2.77 4.48
N ASN A 79 15.92 3.27 3.91
CA ASN A 79 16.45 4.59 4.25
C ASN A 79 15.52 5.76 3.87
N THR A 80 14.44 5.51 3.11
CA THR A 80 13.38 6.48 2.79
C THR A 80 12.32 6.60 3.88
N TYR A 81 12.27 5.67 4.84
CA TYR A 81 11.15 5.48 5.75
C TYR A 81 10.76 6.76 6.50
N LEU A 82 11.73 7.42 7.12
CA LEU A 82 11.46 8.61 7.94
C LEU A 82 10.92 9.77 7.09
N ASP A 83 11.50 10.01 5.91
CA ASP A 83 11.09 11.07 5.01
C ASP A 83 9.68 10.82 4.46
N CYS A 84 9.41 9.59 4.01
CA CYS A 84 8.12 9.20 3.48
C CYS A 84 7.02 9.28 4.54
N VAL A 85 7.25 8.77 5.74
CA VAL A 85 6.29 8.85 6.86
C VAL A 85 6.02 10.30 7.27
N ASN A 86 7.05 11.15 7.33
CA ASN A 86 6.87 12.56 7.65
C ASN A 86 6.08 13.32 6.56
N LEU A 87 6.35 13.02 5.29
CA LEU A 87 5.59 13.58 4.17
C LEU A 87 4.11 13.16 4.24
N ARG A 88 3.84 11.88 4.50
CA ARG A 88 2.48 11.35 4.68
C ARG A 88 1.77 12.04 5.83
N LYS A 89 2.45 12.23 6.96
CA LYS A 89 1.91 12.94 8.12
C LYS A 89 1.55 14.38 7.78
N LYS A 90 2.40 15.09 7.05
CA LYS A 90 2.11 16.45 6.58
C LYS A 90 0.87 16.47 5.68
N ASN A 91 0.85 15.64 4.64
CA ASN A 91 -0.29 15.58 3.71
C ASN A 91 -1.60 15.23 4.42
N MET A 92 -1.53 14.42 5.48
CA MET A 92 -2.69 14.05 6.27
C MET A 92 -3.31 15.25 7.01
N VAL A 93 -2.48 16.13 7.56
CA VAL A 93 -2.95 17.36 8.21
C VAL A 93 -3.68 18.25 7.21
N ASP A 94 -3.14 18.37 5.99
CA ASP A 94 -3.66 19.30 4.99
C ASP A 94 -4.88 18.74 4.23
N PHE A 95 -5.00 17.40 4.11
CA PHE A 95 -5.98 16.76 3.22
C PHE A 95 -6.71 15.56 3.85
N GLU A 96 -6.86 15.46 5.18
CA GLU A 96 -7.43 14.28 5.86
C GLU A 96 -8.70 13.72 5.20
N GLU A 97 -9.67 14.57 4.88
CA GLU A 97 -10.95 14.17 4.29
C GLU A 97 -10.84 13.61 2.88
N LYS A 98 -9.74 13.86 2.17
CA LYS A 98 -9.46 13.25 0.87
C LYS A 98 -8.71 11.94 0.97
N LEU A 99 -7.91 11.76 2.02
CA LEU A 99 -6.92 10.67 2.09
C LEU A 99 -7.33 9.52 3.00
N VAL A 100 -8.23 9.74 3.97
CA VAL A 100 -8.63 8.72 4.97
C VAL A 100 -10.11 8.47 4.93
N HIS A 101 -10.46 7.23 4.57
CA HIS A 101 -11.84 6.81 4.43
C HIS A 101 -12.09 5.50 5.16
N CYS A 102 -13.23 5.39 5.83
CA CYS A 102 -13.70 4.17 6.46
C CYS A 102 -15.22 4.16 6.43
N ASN A 103 -15.80 3.16 5.79
CA ASN A 103 -17.22 2.88 5.84
C ASN A 103 -17.59 2.44 7.26
N GLU A 104 -18.72 2.93 7.78
CA GLU A 104 -19.11 2.73 9.19
C GLU A 104 -19.74 1.36 9.46
N ASN A 105 -20.01 0.55 8.43
CA ASN A 105 -20.52 -0.80 8.59
C ASN A 105 -19.57 -1.65 9.47
N SER A 106 -20.15 -2.50 10.34
CA SER A 106 -19.40 -3.34 11.27
C SER A 106 -18.33 -4.20 10.59
N ARG A 107 -18.61 -4.76 9.40
CA ARG A 107 -17.63 -5.57 8.67
C ARG A 107 -16.42 -4.76 8.20
N SER A 108 -16.63 -3.52 7.78
CA SER A 108 -15.58 -2.58 7.41
C SER A 108 -14.72 -2.21 8.61
N VAL A 109 -15.37 -1.93 9.75
CA VAL A 109 -14.70 -1.63 11.02
C VAL A 109 -13.87 -2.83 11.50
N ASP A 110 -14.41 -4.04 11.45
CA ASP A 110 -13.71 -5.26 11.84
C ASP A 110 -12.50 -5.53 10.94
N ALA A 111 -12.62 -5.30 9.64
CA ALA A 111 -11.51 -5.40 8.70
C ALA A 111 -10.39 -4.38 8.97
N VAL A 112 -10.74 -3.14 9.31
CA VAL A 112 -9.78 -2.11 9.73
C VAL A 112 -9.04 -2.54 10.99
N ARG A 113 -9.77 -3.02 12.00
CA ARG A 113 -9.19 -3.48 13.27
C ARG A 113 -8.26 -4.67 13.07
N GLU A 114 -8.69 -5.65 12.28
CA GLU A 114 -7.86 -6.82 11.97
C GLU A 114 -6.61 -6.46 11.17
N PHE A 115 -6.74 -5.59 10.16
CA PHE A 115 -5.58 -5.11 9.40
C PHE A 115 -4.59 -4.34 10.29
N TYR A 116 -5.10 -3.49 11.17
CA TYR A 116 -4.30 -2.76 12.14
C TYR A 116 -3.52 -3.70 13.05
N ASP A 117 -4.22 -4.63 13.72
CA ASP A 117 -3.59 -5.56 14.65
C ASP A 117 -2.56 -6.45 13.93
N MET A 118 -2.85 -6.89 12.69
CA MET A 118 -1.90 -7.65 11.87
C MET A 118 -0.66 -6.86 11.51
N THR A 119 -0.81 -5.58 11.17
CA THR A 119 0.30 -4.69 10.82
C THR A 119 1.16 -4.40 12.04
N VAL A 120 0.54 -4.06 13.17
CA VAL A 120 1.22 -3.86 14.46
C VAL A 120 2.02 -5.10 14.87
N ASP A 121 1.39 -6.28 14.82
CA ASP A 121 2.04 -7.56 15.14
C ASP A 121 3.23 -7.83 14.20
N PHE A 122 3.06 -7.56 12.90
CA PHE A 122 4.16 -7.66 11.93
C PHE A 122 5.32 -6.75 12.30
N MET A 123 5.08 -5.46 12.56
CA MET A 123 6.15 -4.49 12.81
C MET A 123 6.93 -4.85 14.09
N CYS A 124 6.23 -5.28 15.16
CA CYS A 124 6.87 -5.71 16.40
C CYS A 124 7.69 -7.01 16.25
N GLN A 125 7.23 -7.97 15.45
CA GLN A 125 7.99 -9.23 15.23
C GLN A 125 9.15 -9.06 14.25
N ARG A 126 8.91 -8.33 13.15
CA ARG A 126 9.88 -8.15 12.06
C ARG A 126 10.98 -7.16 12.43
N TYR A 127 10.62 -6.04 13.06
CA TYR A 127 11.52 -4.92 13.41
C TYR A 127 11.52 -4.61 14.92
N PRO A 128 11.76 -5.60 15.81
CA PRO A 128 11.62 -5.44 17.27
C PRO A 128 12.57 -4.40 17.87
N GLN A 129 13.68 -4.08 17.20
CA GLN A 129 14.60 -3.04 17.64
C GLN A 129 14.02 -1.63 17.50
N TYR A 130 13.04 -1.45 16.61
CA TYR A 130 12.43 -0.15 16.28
C TYR A 130 10.99 -0.02 16.75
N PHE A 131 10.23 -1.10 16.82
CA PHE A 131 8.82 -1.13 17.23
C PHE A 131 8.69 -1.88 18.55
N LYS A 132 8.86 -1.16 19.65
CA LYS A 132 8.93 -1.73 20.99
C LYS A 132 7.56 -1.73 21.65
N ALA A 133 7.01 -2.92 21.88
CA ALA A 133 5.73 -3.06 22.58
C ALA A 133 5.90 -2.78 24.08
N ASN A 134 5.08 -1.88 24.62
CA ASN A 134 4.88 -1.66 26.04
C ASN A 134 3.53 -2.26 26.45
N LEU A 135 3.56 -3.50 26.95
CA LEU A 135 2.35 -4.24 27.32
C LEU A 135 1.57 -3.58 28.47
N ALA A 136 2.28 -3.05 29.48
CA ALA A 136 1.66 -2.40 30.63
C ALA A 136 0.98 -1.07 30.25
N GLY A 137 1.59 -0.32 29.33
CA GLY A 137 1.05 0.94 28.83
C GLY A 137 0.05 0.79 27.70
N GLY A 138 -0.02 -0.37 27.04
CA GLY A 138 -0.92 -0.62 25.91
C GLY A 138 -0.54 0.14 24.63
N TYR A 139 0.75 0.43 24.41
CA TYR A 139 1.24 1.14 23.24
C TYR A 139 2.53 0.53 22.68
N ILE A 140 2.92 0.98 21.50
CA ILE A 140 4.19 0.67 20.85
C ILE A 140 4.97 1.97 20.68
N ASP A 141 6.25 1.96 21.04
CA ASP A 141 7.18 3.03 20.70
C ASP A 141 7.82 2.72 19.35
N ASN A 142 7.64 3.61 18.38
CA ASN A 142 8.43 3.62 17.15
C ASN A 142 9.67 4.51 17.38
N THR A 143 10.83 3.90 17.58
CA THR A 143 12.05 4.63 17.89
C THR A 143 12.66 5.35 16.69
N ILE A 144 12.19 5.07 15.46
CA ILE A 144 12.66 5.77 14.25
C ILE A 144 12.03 7.16 14.16
N THR A 145 10.72 7.24 14.37
CA THR A 145 9.94 8.49 14.28
C THR A 145 9.79 9.20 15.62
N GLY A 146 10.02 8.50 16.73
CA GLY A 146 9.69 8.95 18.08
C GLY A 146 8.18 8.95 18.39
N SER A 147 7.34 8.39 17.51
CA SER A 147 5.89 8.35 17.71
C SER A 147 5.45 7.12 18.51
N ARG A 148 4.24 7.20 19.07
CA ARG A 148 3.55 6.06 19.68
C ARG A 148 2.29 5.71 18.89
N LEU A 149 1.93 4.43 18.93
CA LEU A 149 0.66 3.92 18.44
C LEU A 149 0.06 2.91 19.43
N PRO A 150 -1.28 2.80 19.51
CA PRO A 150 -1.94 1.78 20.34
C PRO A 150 -1.45 0.36 20.04
N LEU A 151 -1.27 -0.45 21.08
CA LEU A 151 -0.87 -1.84 20.92
C LEU A 151 -2.01 -2.71 20.36
N TYR A 152 -3.26 -2.30 20.60
CA TYR A 152 -4.45 -3.03 20.20
C TYR A 152 -5.49 -2.12 19.60
N SER A 153 -6.21 -2.63 18.61
CA SER A 153 -7.25 -1.90 17.92
C SER A 153 -8.49 -1.63 18.79
N ALA A 154 -8.87 -2.54 19.69
CA ALA A 154 -10.23 -2.68 20.25
C ALA A 154 -10.92 -1.40 20.75
N ASN A 155 -10.18 -0.45 21.34
CA ASN A 155 -10.75 0.75 21.96
C ASN A 155 -10.58 2.03 21.11
N GLU A 156 -10.03 1.90 19.91
CA GLU A 156 -9.72 3.05 19.06
C GLU A 156 -10.80 3.29 18.00
N ASN A 157 -10.92 4.56 17.59
CA ASN A 157 -11.73 4.91 16.43
C ASN A 157 -11.08 4.34 15.13
N PRO A 158 -11.85 3.76 14.20
CA PRO A 158 -11.30 3.17 12.97
C PRO A 158 -10.49 4.14 12.12
N ARG A 159 -10.94 5.40 11.93
CA ARG A 159 -10.15 6.42 11.20
C ARG A 159 -8.85 6.73 11.92
N SER A 160 -8.85 6.77 13.26
CA SER A 160 -7.61 6.94 14.05
C SER A 160 -6.64 5.78 13.84
N LEU A 161 -7.13 4.53 13.78
CA LEU A 161 -6.31 3.35 13.46
C LEU A 161 -5.63 3.49 12.10
N LEU A 162 -6.37 3.92 11.07
CA LEU A 162 -5.79 4.17 9.74
C LEU A 162 -4.68 5.21 9.81
N LYS A 163 -4.89 6.33 10.53
CA LYS A 163 -3.90 7.39 10.71
C LYS A 163 -2.65 6.91 11.45
N PHE A 164 -2.80 6.10 12.49
CA PHE A 164 -1.67 5.50 13.19
C PHE A 164 -0.81 4.65 12.25
N LEU A 165 -1.42 3.86 11.36
CA LEU A 165 -0.67 3.12 10.34
C LEU A 165 0.02 4.08 9.35
N ALA A 166 -0.66 5.13 8.88
CA ALA A 166 -0.08 6.14 7.99
C ALA A 166 1.26 6.70 8.49
N PHE A 167 1.38 6.84 9.81
CA PHE A 167 2.55 7.41 10.47
C PHE A 167 3.60 6.35 10.85
N ASN A 168 3.37 5.07 10.54
CA ASN A 168 4.23 3.96 10.95
C ASN A 168 4.54 2.94 9.84
N ILE A 169 3.90 3.07 8.67
CA ILE A 169 4.23 2.33 7.44
C ILE A 169 4.24 3.29 6.25
N GLU A 170 5.03 2.98 5.23
CA GLU A 170 5.12 3.82 4.02
C GLU A 170 4.06 3.48 2.98
N GLU A 171 3.51 2.27 3.06
CA GLU A 171 2.49 1.76 2.16
C GLU A 171 1.18 2.54 2.31
N ASP A 172 0.65 3.06 1.19
CA ASP A 172 -0.78 3.28 1.05
C ASP A 172 -1.51 1.94 1.13
N PHE A 173 -2.74 1.95 1.62
CA PHE A 173 -3.50 0.70 1.74
C PHE A 173 -4.97 0.89 1.42
N LEU A 174 -5.54 -0.14 0.80
CA LEU A 174 -6.94 -0.24 0.42
C LEU A 174 -7.51 -1.52 1.01
N ILE A 175 -8.62 -1.41 1.71
CA ILE A 175 -9.35 -2.49 2.35
C ILE A 175 -10.66 -2.68 1.60
N MET A 176 -10.78 -3.81 0.93
CA MET A 176 -11.88 -4.09 0.03
C MET A 176 -12.69 -5.29 0.51
N LEU A 177 -14.01 -5.15 0.48
CA LEU A 177 -14.97 -6.17 0.90
C LEU A 177 -16.12 -6.23 -0.10
N LYS A 178 -16.73 -7.41 -0.22
CA LYS A 178 -18.07 -7.59 -0.81
C LYS A 178 -19.14 -7.32 0.23
N ASP A 179 -20.33 -6.87 -0.17
CA ASP A 179 -21.46 -6.73 0.75
C ASP A 179 -22.06 -8.08 1.11
N ASP A 180 -22.14 -8.99 0.15
CA ASP A 180 -22.41 -10.40 0.33
C ASP A 180 -21.13 -11.25 0.04
N PRO A 181 -20.44 -11.75 1.08
CA PRO A 181 -19.29 -12.63 0.88
C PRO A 181 -19.60 -13.92 0.11
N GLY A 182 -20.87 -14.35 0.12
CA GLY A 182 -21.33 -15.58 -0.55
C GLY A 182 -21.62 -15.40 -2.02
N ASP A 183 -21.77 -14.17 -2.51
CA ASP A 183 -21.99 -13.87 -3.92
C ASP A 183 -20.64 -13.77 -4.65
N GLU A 184 -20.33 -14.77 -5.48
CA GLU A 184 -19.11 -14.76 -6.29
C GLU A 184 -19.15 -13.74 -7.43
N ASP A 185 -20.33 -13.36 -7.91
CA ASP A 185 -20.55 -12.41 -8.99
C ASP A 185 -20.45 -10.95 -8.50
N GLU A 186 -20.71 -10.71 -7.21
CA GLU A 186 -20.54 -9.38 -6.61
C GLU A 186 -19.07 -8.93 -6.64
N GLU A 187 -18.85 -7.67 -7.01
CA GLU A 187 -17.54 -7.04 -6.99
C GLU A 187 -17.12 -6.62 -5.58
N TYR A 188 -15.81 -6.63 -5.35
CA TYR A 188 -15.24 -5.98 -4.18
C TYR A 188 -15.43 -4.47 -4.25
N VAL A 189 -15.77 -3.87 -3.11
CA VAL A 189 -15.96 -2.42 -2.91
C VAL A 189 -14.87 -1.89 -1.99
N LEU A 190 -14.35 -0.70 -2.26
CA LEU A 190 -13.38 -0.02 -1.40
C LEU A 190 -14.05 0.50 -0.12
N ARG A 191 -13.95 -0.26 0.97
CA ARG A 191 -14.65 0.02 2.24
C ARG A 191 -13.82 0.79 3.25
N ALA A 192 -12.50 0.72 3.19
CA ALA A 192 -11.64 1.61 3.95
C ALA A 192 -10.31 1.80 3.21
N SER A 193 -9.66 2.93 3.41
CA SER A 193 -8.39 3.21 2.76
C SER A 193 -7.62 4.31 3.44
N LEU A 194 -6.31 4.26 3.26
CA LEU A 194 -5.44 5.41 3.39
C LEU A 194 -4.57 5.54 2.14
N THR A 195 -4.72 6.67 1.46
CA THR A 195 -3.96 6.99 0.24
C THR A 195 -3.19 8.28 0.49
N GLY A 196 -2.04 8.18 1.16
CA GLY A 196 -1.20 9.29 1.57
C GLY A 196 -0.29 9.85 0.47
N LEU A 197 -0.02 9.09 -0.60
CA LEU A 197 0.82 9.51 -1.74
C LEU A 197 0.17 9.22 -3.10
N PRO A 198 -1.07 9.73 -3.36
CA PRO A 198 -1.78 9.51 -4.62
C PRO A 198 -1.01 10.05 -5.82
N ALA A 199 -1.26 9.45 -6.98
CA ALA A 199 -0.65 9.80 -8.26
C ALA A 199 -1.70 10.37 -9.23
N GLY A 200 -2.06 11.63 -9.02
CA GLY A 200 -2.93 12.41 -9.91
C GLY A 200 -4.40 12.05 -9.90
N PHE A 201 -4.91 11.62 -8.75
CA PHE A 201 -6.34 11.45 -8.52
C PHE A 201 -6.70 11.81 -7.07
N ASP A 202 -7.95 12.25 -6.87
CA ASP A 202 -8.53 12.45 -5.56
C ASP A 202 -9.07 11.11 -5.03
N PRO A 203 -8.52 10.53 -3.95
CA PRO A 203 -8.95 9.23 -3.45
C PRO A 203 -10.41 9.22 -2.95
N SER A 204 -10.98 10.37 -2.58
CA SER A 204 -12.37 10.45 -2.11
C SER A 204 -13.39 10.05 -3.18
N HIS A 205 -13.08 10.25 -4.46
CA HIS A 205 -13.96 9.84 -5.56
C HIS A 205 -14.06 8.30 -5.71
N ASN A 206 -13.07 7.58 -5.19
CA ASN A 206 -12.99 6.11 -5.26
C ASN A 206 -13.56 5.43 -4.02
N PHE A 207 -13.80 6.18 -2.94
CA PHE A 207 -14.31 5.61 -1.69
C PHE A 207 -15.74 5.08 -1.86
N ASP A 208 -15.98 3.90 -1.29
CA ASP A 208 -17.26 3.20 -1.36
C ASP A 208 -17.70 2.87 -2.80
N LYS A 209 -16.74 2.72 -3.71
CA LYS A 209 -16.96 2.34 -5.10
C LYS A 209 -16.45 0.93 -5.40
N PRO A 210 -17.11 0.20 -6.32
CA PRO A 210 -16.63 -1.09 -6.77
C PRO A 210 -15.33 -0.94 -7.57
N ILE A 211 -14.52 -2.01 -7.61
CA ILE A 211 -13.25 -2.03 -8.35
C ILE A 211 -13.42 -1.56 -9.80
N SER A 212 -14.50 -1.92 -10.47
CA SER A 212 -14.77 -1.49 -11.84
C SER A 212 -14.92 0.02 -12.01
N HIS A 213 -15.48 0.72 -11.03
CA HIS A 213 -15.56 2.18 -11.04
C HIS A 213 -14.18 2.81 -10.90
N ILE A 214 -13.40 2.35 -9.92
CA ILE A 214 -12.05 2.85 -9.62
C ILE A 214 -11.13 2.72 -10.85
N HIS A 215 -11.27 1.63 -11.60
CA HIS A 215 -10.48 1.36 -12.80
C HIS A 215 -11.10 1.89 -14.09
N GLY A 216 -12.24 2.57 -14.04
CA GLY A 216 -12.91 3.15 -15.22
C GLY A 216 -11.98 3.97 -16.13
N PRO A 217 -11.07 4.81 -15.59
CA PRO A 217 -10.12 5.58 -16.40
C PRO A 217 -8.99 4.78 -17.05
N VAL A 218 -8.80 3.51 -16.67
CA VAL A 218 -7.66 2.70 -17.14
C VAL A 218 -7.97 2.12 -18.53
N PRO A 219 -7.12 2.40 -19.55
CA PRO A 219 -7.33 1.85 -20.88
C PRO A 219 -7.41 0.32 -20.87
N GLN A 220 -8.29 -0.23 -21.72
CA GLN A 220 -8.51 -1.68 -21.87
C GLN A 220 -9.05 -2.39 -20.62
N TYR A 221 -9.40 -1.67 -19.54
CA TYR A 221 -9.89 -2.31 -18.32
C TYR A 221 -11.19 -3.09 -18.56
N SER A 222 -12.23 -2.43 -19.07
CA SER A 222 -13.55 -3.04 -19.28
C SER A 222 -13.50 -4.25 -20.20
N GLY A 223 -12.78 -4.15 -21.32
CA GLY A 223 -12.71 -5.20 -22.34
C GLY A 223 -11.74 -6.35 -22.04
N ARG A 224 -10.63 -6.09 -21.32
CA ARG A 224 -9.53 -7.06 -21.19
C ARG A 224 -9.19 -7.45 -19.76
N LEU A 225 -9.25 -6.50 -18.81
CA LEU A 225 -8.72 -6.71 -17.46
C LEU A 225 -9.80 -7.01 -16.42
N ARG A 226 -11.03 -6.52 -16.59
CA ARG A 226 -12.12 -6.65 -15.60
C ARG A 226 -12.37 -8.10 -15.22
N ALA A 227 -12.67 -8.98 -16.19
CA ALA A 227 -13.01 -10.37 -15.88
C ALA A 227 -11.84 -11.17 -15.28
N PRO A 228 -10.59 -11.10 -15.80
CA PRO A 228 -9.44 -11.71 -15.14
C PRO A 228 -9.20 -11.19 -13.71
N MET A 229 -9.34 -9.88 -13.49
CA MET A 229 -9.16 -9.27 -12.18
C MET A 229 -10.24 -9.74 -11.19
N HIS A 230 -11.51 -9.75 -11.60
CA HIS A 230 -12.62 -10.27 -10.81
C HIS A 230 -12.35 -11.71 -10.32
N ARG A 231 -11.99 -12.59 -11.27
CA ARG A 231 -11.62 -13.99 -10.94
C ARG A 231 -10.42 -14.07 -10.02
N PHE A 232 -9.43 -13.20 -10.20
CA PHE A 232 -8.26 -13.17 -9.34
C PHE A 232 -8.63 -12.81 -7.90
N PHE A 233 -9.38 -11.72 -7.70
CA PHE A 233 -9.81 -11.24 -6.38
C PHE A 233 -10.61 -12.30 -5.62
N ASN A 234 -11.54 -13.00 -6.29
CA ASN A 234 -12.30 -14.09 -5.69
C ASN A 234 -11.41 -15.26 -5.23
N LYS A 235 -10.33 -15.55 -5.96
CA LYS A 235 -9.44 -16.68 -5.67
C LYS A 235 -8.42 -16.46 -4.56
N ILE A 236 -8.07 -15.21 -4.22
CA ILE A 236 -7.07 -14.91 -3.19
C ILE A 236 -7.46 -15.58 -1.87
N GLN A 237 -6.58 -16.39 -1.31
CA GLN A 237 -6.76 -17.02 0.01
C GLN A 237 -6.00 -16.25 1.09
N SER A 238 -6.36 -16.44 2.36
CA SER A 238 -5.70 -15.72 3.47
C SER A 238 -4.25 -16.12 3.74
N LYS A 239 -3.79 -17.22 3.12
CA LYS A 239 -2.39 -17.63 3.10
C LYS A 239 -1.59 -16.98 1.96
N ASP A 240 -2.30 -16.39 0.99
CA ASP A 240 -1.68 -15.89 -0.22
C ASP A 240 -1.16 -14.47 -0.02
N ILE A 241 0.04 -14.24 -0.55
CA ILE A 241 0.61 -12.91 -0.71
C ILE A 241 1.01 -12.79 -2.16
N TRP A 242 0.38 -11.87 -2.88
CA TRP A 242 0.67 -11.61 -4.28
C TRP A 242 1.31 -10.23 -4.41
N GLN A 243 2.35 -10.11 -5.22
CA GLN A 243 2.93 -8.82 -5.58
C GLN A 243 2.73 -8.56 -7.06
N ARG A 244 2.37 -7.34 -7.42
CA ARG A 244 2.58 -6.80 -8.76
C ARG A 244 3.31 -5.46 -8.64
N ALA A 245 3.63 -4.89 -9.79
CA ALA A 245 4.13 -3.53 -9.81
C ALA A 245 3.52 -2.75 -10.98
N ASN A 246 3.30 -1.47 -10.73
CA ASN A 246 2.90 -0.49 -11.73
C ASN A 246 4.05 0.51 -11.89
N TRP A 247 4.17 1.12 -13.07
CA TRP A 247 5.20 2.12 -13.31
C TRP A 247 4.70 3.24 -14.23
N SER A 248 5.29 4.41 -14.08
CA SER A 248 5.14 5.57 -14.96
C SER A 248 6.40 6.44 -14.88
N LEU A 249 6.52 7.43 -15.77
CA LEU A 249 7.52 8.48 -15.63
C LEU A 249 6.85 9.80 -15.26
N GLN A 250 7.57 10.62 -14.51
CA GLN A 250 7.16 11.97 -14.14
C GLN A 250 8.36 12.91 -14.22
N THR A 251 8.09 14.16 -14.58
CA THR A 251 9.11 15.22 -14.74
C THR A 251 9.16 16.15 -13.53
N ASN A 252 9.02 15.57 -12.34
CA ASN A 252 9.14 16.24 -11.03
C ASN A 252 9.43 15.18 -9.96
N ASN A 253 9.90 15.61 -8.79
CA ASN A 253 10.16 14.74 -7.63
C ASN A 253 9.01 14.76 -6.60
N GLU A 254 7.76 14.83 -7.05
CA GLU A 254 6.60 14.91 -6.17
C GLU A 254 6.00 13.53 -5.95
N PHE A 255 5.98 13.06 -4.70
CA PHE A 255 5.29 11.81 -4.35
C PHE A 255 3.78 11.97 -4.26
N PHE A 256 3.31 13.17 -3.91
CA PHE A 256 1.91 13.49 -3.64
C PHE A 256 1.34 14.38 -4.74
N LYS A 257 0.30 13.90 -5.43
CA LYS A 257 -0.45 14.70 -6.39
C LYS A 257 -1.90 14.26 -6.44
N LEU A 258 -2.84 15.18 -6.27
CA LEU A 258 -4.29 14.89 -6.38
C LEU A 258 -4.82 14.98 -7.82
N GLU A 259 -4.06 15.59 -8.73
CA GLU A 259 -4.49 15.82 -10.11
C GLU A 259 -3.30 15.69 -11.09
N ASN A 260 -3.58 15.58 -12.39
CA ASN A 260 -2.57 15.80 -13.45
C ASN A 260 -1.33 14.89 -13.41
N HIS A 261 -1.49 13.60 -13.09
CA HIS A 261 -0.45 12.56 -13.28
C HIS A 261 -0.72 11.70 -14.51
N HIS A 262 -1.98 11.31 -14.71
CA HIS A 262 -2.45 10.63 -15.90
C HIS A 262 -3.13 11.62 -16.85
N ALA A 263 -3.08 11.35 -18.16
CA ALA A 263 -3.89 12.11 -19.11
C ALA A 263 -5.34 11.64 -19.08
N ARG A 264 -6.26 12.57 -19.29
CA ARG A 264 -7.69 12.32 -19.50
C ARG A 264 -8.13 12.88 -20.85
N GLU A 265 -9.28 12.41 -21.34
CA GLU A 265 -9.88 12.96 -22.55
C GLU A 265 -10.07 14.48 -22.41
N GLY A 266 -9.63 15.24 -23.42
CA GLY A 266 -9.63 16.70 -23.40
C GLY A 266 -8.32 17.35 -22.91
N ASP A 267 -7.36 16.59 -22.37
CA ASP A 267 -6.07 17.13 -21.96
C ASP A 267 -5.21 17.54 -23.17
N THR A 268 -4.62 18.73 -23.11
CA THR A 268 -3.58 19.15 -24.04
C THR A 268 -2.24 18.51 -23.67
N ILE A 269 -1.65 17.79 -24.63
CA ILE A 269 -0.31 17.20 -24.49
C ILE A 269 0.70 18.13 -25.15
N ILE A 270 1.55 18.74 -24.33
CA ILE A 270 2.68 19.57 -24.78
C ILE A 270 3.95 18.73 -24.65
N GLU A 271 4.58 18.43 -25.78
CA GLU A 271 5.83 17.67 -25.82
C GLU A 271 6.99 18.52 -25.27
N LEU A 272 7.75 17.95 -24.33
CA LEU A 272 8.98 18.53 -23.80
C LEU A 272 10.17 18.09 -24.64
N ARG A 273 11.04 19.04 -25.00
CA ARG A 273 12.33 18.76 -25.61
C ARG A 273 13.36 18.32 -24.56
N SER A 274 14.42 17.66 -25.01
CA SER A 274 15.50 17.19 -24.13
C SER A 274 16.18 18.30 -23.33
N ASP A 275 16.31 19.52 -23.88
CA ASP A 275 16.86 20.70 -23.20
C ASP A 275 15.94 21.27 -22.11
N GLN A 276 14.69 20.79 -22.03
CA GLN A 276 13.69 21.22 -21.04
C GLN A 276 13.53 20.23 -19.87
N ILE A 277 14.23 19.09 -19.90
CA ILE A 277 14.17 18.07 -18.86
C ILE A 277 15.54 17.97 -18.18
N ASP A 278 15.57 18.21 -16.87
CA ASP A 278 16.72 17.85 -16.05
C ASP A 278 16.69 16.34 -15.79
N PHE A 279 17.50 15.56 -16.51
CA PHE A 279 17.55 14.10 -16.35
C PHE A 279 18.28 13.65 -15.08
N GLU A 280 18.98 14.54 -14.39
CA GLU A 280 19.67 14.21 -13.13
C GLU A 280 18.77 14.44 -11.91
N LYS A 281 17.94 15.49 -11.93
CA LYS A 281 17.13 15.89 -10.77
C LYS A 281 15.66 16.19 -11.07
N GLY A 282 15.25 16.19 -12.33
CA GLY A 282 13.91 16.58 -12.78
C GLY A 282 13.11 15.49 -13.48
N CYS A 283 13.63 14.27 -13.65
CA CYS A 283 12.92 13.16 -14.27
C CYS A 283 13.07 11.87 -13.46
N TYR A 284 11.94 11.26 -13.12
CA TYR A 284 11.87 10.13 -12.19
C TYR A 284 11.00 9.01 -12.74
N LEU A 285 11.52 7.79 -12.63
CA LEU A 285 10.74 6.57 -12.71
C LEU A 285 9.94 6.42 -11.42
N ARG A 286 8.62 6.55 -11.52
CA ARG A 286 7.68 6.21 -10.45
C ARG A 286 7.32 4.74 -10.57
N CYS A 287 7.61 3.97 -9.53
CA CYS A 287 7.24 2.56 -9.44
C CYS A 287 6.42 2.31 -8.18
N GLU A 288 5.32 1.60 -8.32
CA GLU A 288 4.42 1.25 -7.23
C GLU A 288 4.50 -0.25 -7.00
N ARG A 289 5.11 -0.66 -5.89
CA ARG A 289 5.07 -2.04 -5.42
C ARG A 289 3.72 -2.28 -4.77
N GLN A 290 2.93 -3.15 -5.38
CA GLN A 290 1.58 -3.43 -4.94
C GLN A 290 1.52 -4.85 -4.37
N ILE A 291 1.12 -5.01 -3.11
CA ILE A 291 0.85 -6.33 -2.50
C ILE A 291 -0.65 -6.52 -2.38
N LEU A 292 -1.14 -7.71 -2.68
CA LEU A 292 -2.51 -8.17 -2.46
C LEU A 292 -2.51 -9.37 -1.53
N THR A 293 -3.25 -9.30 -0.43
CA THR A 293 -3.44 -10.41 0.53
C THR A 293 -4.87 -10.38 1.07
N ARG A 294 -5.34 -11.50 1.65
CA ARG A 294 -6.67 -11.58 2.26
C ARG A 294 -6.55 -11.76 3.76
N LEU A 295 -7.32 -11.00 4.53
CA LEU A 295 -7.37 -11.15 5.97
C LEU A 295 -8.04 -12.48 6.38
N PRO A 296 -7.58 -13.16 7.44
CA PRO A 296 -8.11 -14.46 7.83
C PRO A 296 -9.49 -14.44 8.51
N LYS A 297 -9.89 -13.36 9.19
CA LYS A 297 -11.17 -13.28 9.93
C LYS A 297 -12.25 -12.53 9.15
N SER A 298 -11.94 -11.30 8.72
CA SER A 298 -12.88 -10.45 7.98
C SER A 298 -12.99 -10.81 6.50
N HIS A 299 -12.06 -11.60 5.98
CA HIS A 299 -11.92 -11.93 4.56
C HIS A 299 -11.74 -10.72 3.63
N ALA A 300 -11.41 -9.54 4.19
CA ALA A 300 -11.10 -8.36 3.40
C ALA A 300 -9.86 -8.61 2.53
N VAL A 301 -9.91 -8.14 1.29
CA VAL A 301 -8.73 -8.06 0.43
C VAL A 301 -8.02 -6.75 0.75
N ILE A 302 -6.76 -6.85 1.16
CA ILE A 302 -5.87 -5.71 1.41
C ILE A 302 -4.99 -5.53 0.19
N MET A 303 -4.97 -4.32 -0.35
CA MET A 303 -3.97 -3.90 -1.32
C MET A 303 -3.03 -2.88 -0.66
N LEU A 304 -1.75 -3.22 -0.53
CA LEU A 304 -0.69 -2.29 -0.09
C LEU A 304 -0.03 -1.69 -1.32
N VAL A 305 0.31 -0.41 -1.29
CA VAL A 305 0.96 0.31 -2.40
C VAL A 305 2.13 1.12 -1.84
N ARG A 306 3.36 0.66 -2.10
CA ARG A 306 4.59 1.39 -1.77
C ARG A 306 5.12 2.07 -3.02
N THR A 307 5.32 3.39 -2.94
CA THR A 307 5.77 4.22 -4.05
C THR A 307 7.27 4.46 -3.96
N TYR A 308 7.97 4.26 -5.08
CA TYR A 308 9.37 4.61 -5.27
C TYR A 308 9.48 5.66 -6.37
N LEU A 309 10.25 6.72 -6.13
CA LEU A 309 10.72 7.64 -7.16
C LEU A 309 12.22 7.44 -7.33
N SER A 310 12.62 6.90 -8.49
CA SER A 310 14.03 6.72 -8.84
C SER A 310 14.43 7.74 -9.91
N PRO A 311 15.46 8.57 -9.69
CA PRO A 311 16.00 9.45 -10.73
C PRO A 311 16.33 8.65 -11.98
N ILE A 312 15.97 9.15 -13.15
CA ILE A 312 16.17 8.42 -14.41
C ILE A 312 17.66 8.20 -14.70
N SER A 313 18.54 9.09 -14.24
CA SER A 313 19.99 8.90 -14.31
C SER A 313 20.48 7.71 -13.49
N LYS A 314 19.92 7.50 -12.28
CA LYS A 314 20.20 6.31 -11.47
C LYS A 314 19.69 5.04 -12.14
N VAL A 315 18.46 5.06 -12.66
CA VAL A 315 17.89 3.92 -13.42
C VAL A 315 18.78 3.56 -14.62
N LYS A 316 19.35 4.57 -15.29
CA LYS A 316 20.30 4.37 -16.38
C LYS A 316 21.62 3.74 -15.89
N ALA A 317 22.17 4.24 -14.79
CA ALA A 317 23.37 3.70 -14.16
C ALA A 317 23.19 2.26 -13.64
N ASP A 318 21.96 1.88 -13.26
CA ASP A 318 21.59 0.52 -12.84
C ASP A 318 21.53 -0.49 -14.00
N GLY A 319 21.80 -0.06 -15.24
CA GLY A 319 21.98 -0.95 -16.41
C GLY A 319 20.69 -1.38 -17.12
N VAL A 320 19.55 -0.81 -16.75
CA VAL A 320 18.22 -1.17 -17.30
C VAL A 320 17.67 -0.13 -18.29
N ALA A 321 18.51 0.80 -18.75
CA ALA A 321 18.11 1.89 -19.64
C ALA A 321 17.49 1.42 -20.96
N HIS A 322 18.11 0.41 -21.60
CA HIS A 322 17.65 -0.12 -22.87
C HIS A 322 16.28 -0.79 -22.76
N ASP A 323 16.05 -1.52 -21.66
CA ASP A 323 14.78 -2.18 -21.38
C ASP A 323 13.68 -1.14 -21.12
N LEU A 324 13.99 -0.08 -20.37
CA LEU A 324 13.04 1.01 -20.11
C LEU A 324 12.71 1.77 -21.40
N ALA A 325 13.70 2.13 -22.22
CA ALA A 325 13.49 2.79 -23.50
C ALA A 325 12.59 1.95 -24.42
N THR A 326 12.88 0.64 -24.53
CA THR A 326 12.07 -0.29 -25.33
C THR A 326 10.66 -0.42 -24.76
N ALA A 327 10.49 -0.42 -23.44
CA ALA A 327 9.17 -0.48 -22.81
C ALA A 327 8.33 0.78 -23.08
N ILE A 328 8.95 1.97 -23.06
CA ILE A 328 8.28 3.24 -23.38
C ILE A 328 7.79 3.24 -24.83
N GLU A 329 8.66 2.86 -25.77
CA GLU A 329 8.34 2.78 -27.19
C GLU A 329 7.28 1.72 -27.52
N SER A 330 7.16 0.70 -26.66
CA SER A 330 6.22 -0.41 -26.85
C SER A 330 4.88 -0.20 -26.14
N LEU A 331 4.65 0.96 -25.51
CA LEU A 331 3.35 1.29 -24.93
C LEU A 331 2.31 1.42 -26.05
N PRO A 332 1.17 0.71 -25.96
CA PRO A 332 0.02 0.98 -26.83
C PRO A 332 -0.43 2.45 -26.73
N ASP A 333 -0.93 3.03 -27.83
CA ASP A 333 -1.22 4.47 -27.91
C ASP A 333 -2.15 4.98 -26.79
N ASP A 334 -3.18 4.21 -26.45
CA ASP A 334 -4.12 4.53 -25.37
C ASP A 334 -3.43 4.58 -24.00
N LEU A 335 -2.53 3.63 -23.73
CA LEU A 335 -1.75 3.57 -22.50
C LEU A 335 -0.62 4.62 -22.48
N ALA A 336 0.00 4.88 -23.63
CA ALA A 336 0.99 5.94 -23.81
C ALA A 336 0.36 7.30 -23.53
N PHE A 337 -0.83 7.57 -24.05
CA PHE A 337 -1.62 8.75 -23.74
C PHE A 337 -1.93 8.81 -22.24
N TYR A 338 -2.53 7.77 -21.67
CA TYR A 338 -2.88 7.71 -20.25
C TYR A 338 -1.68 7.94 -19.32
N LYS A 339 -0.49 7.43 -19.66
CA LYS A 339 0.76 7.65 -18.91
C LYS A 339 1.49 8.95 -19.27
N ARG A 340 0.87 9.81 -20.09
CA ARG A 340 1.42 11.08 -20.57
C ARG A 340 2.74 10.94 -21.33
N ALA A 341 3.00 9.79 -21.95
CA ALA A 341 4.23 9.53 -22.70
C ALA A 341 4.42 10.51 -23.87
N GLY A 342 3.35 11.11 -24.40
CA GLY A 342 3.48 12.19 -25.39
C GLY A 342 4.15 13.47 -24.86
N VAL A 343 4.21 13.68 -23.53
CA VAL A 343 4.90 14.82 -22.91
C VAL A 343 6.41 14.58 -22.83
N TRP A 344 6.83 13.42 -22.33
CA TRP A 344 8.22 13.16 -21.95
C TRP A 344 8.90 12.05 -22.77
N GLY A 345 8.14 11.24 -23.52
CA GLY A 345 8.56 9.97 -24.10
C GLY A 345 9.77 10.08 -25.02
N LYS A 346 9.72 10.97 -26.03
CA LYS A 346 10.82 11.12 -26.99
C LYS A 346 12.12 11.59 -26.32
N ALA A 347 12.04 12.60 -25.46
CA ALA A 347 13.19 13.15 -24.76
C ALA A 347 13.82 12.12 -23.81
N VAL A 348 13.02 11.41 -23.03
CA VAL A 348 13.49 10.37 -22.11
C VAL A 348 14.09 9.17 -22.86
N VAL A 349 13.44 8.71 -23.93
CA VAL A 349 13.98 7.61 -24.76
C VAL A 349 15.33 8.00 -25.36
N SER A 350 15.47 9.22 -25.89
CA SER A 350 16.74 9.73 -26.41
C SER A 350 17.83 9.70 -25.32
N TYR A 351 17.53 10.21 -24.12
CA TYR A 351 18.47 10.15 -22.99
C TYR A 351 18.86 8.73 -22.59
N LEU A 352 17.92 7.79 -22.57
CA LEU A 352 18.16 6.39 -22.18
C LEU A 352 18.94 5.58 -23.23
N ARG A 353 18.84 5.95 -24.51
CA ARG A 353 19.52 5.26 -25.62
C ARG A 353 20.94 5.75 -25.87
N ASN A 354 21.24 7.01 -25.53
CA ASN A 354 22.60 7.53 -25.46
C ASN A 354 23.32 6.96 -24.24
#